data_AF-A0A1Q3RNU9-F1
#
_entry.id   AF-A0A1Q3RNU9-F1
#
_cell.length_a   1.000
_cell.length_b   1.000
_cell.length_c   1.000
_cell.angle_alpha   90.00
_cell.angle_beta   90.00
_cell.angle_gamma   90.00
#
_symmetry.space_group_name_H-M   'P 1'
#
loop_
_entity.id
_entity.type
_entity.pdbx_description
1 polymer ?
#
loop_
_entity_poly.entity_id
_entity_poly.type
_entity_poly.pdbx_seq_one_letter_code
_entity_poly.pdbx_strand_id
1 'polypeptide(L)'
;MTKKIRKLLIVAFMMMLSLSISMGEVNPLLKGQPSGWAEADINSLAAYDQLRQEAFNSYQTEITRLDFIYLAVRLYENLNQTDITPDTAISFSDTNNIYALKGATIGITSGIGNGSFGPNQLLTREQMATMMMKVLTLSGIELQKSASLFSDDAQISDYAKDSIYKAAKYGVINGYNGAVNPKGNATTEQVLLVYKNMYDAFSALVHQKFNSTDEMNDYLIENYQTIVLNDVKVGFDSYKCIELSDGGLAINATVEKYGLEDYSKAEGISTIQLAVDAKAQADIFKEVFGREVTFSIVYSYYQSAYPADFVDNYIYDESVYYDRNMEKWAIYFPLICVITDEPYYFTYRSSYYY
;
A
#
# COMPACT_ATOMS: atom_id res chain seq x y z
N MET A 1 -11.96 17.24 -5.17
CA MET A 1 -11.76 15.77 -5.05
C MET A 1 -13.11 15.07 -4.97
N THR A 2 -13.35 14.00 -5.73
CA THR A 2 -14.65 13.29 -5.71
C THR A 2 -14.75 12.38 -4.48
N LYS A 3 -15.95 12.20 -3.91
CA LYS A 3 -16.20 11.29 -2.77
C LYS A 3 -15.73 9.85 -3.01
N LYS A 4 -15.62 9.42 -4.28
CA LYS A 4 -15.20 8.07 -4.69
C LYS A 4 -13.69 7.86 -4.53
N ILE A 5 -12.89 8.88 -4.87
CA ILE A 5 -11.43 8.87 -4.70
C ILE A 5 -11.05 8.91 -3.22
N ARG A 6 -11.77 9.70 -2.40
CA ARG A 6 -11.60 9.72 -0.93
C ARG A 6 -11.85 8.35 -0.28
N LYS A 7 -12.81 7.57 -0.79
CA LYS A 7 -13.07 6.21 -0.30
C LYS A 7 -11.97 5.21 -0.68
N LEU A 8 -11.39 5.31 -1.88
CA LEU A 8 -10.29 4.41 -2.29
C LEU A 8 -9.02 4.59 -1.45
N LEU A 9 -8.67 5.84 -1.10
CA LEU A 9 -7.51 6.16 -0.24
C LEU A 9 -7.67 5.59 1.18
N ILE A 10 -8.87 5.68 1.75
CA ILE A 10 -9.20 5.10 3.08
C ILE A 10 -9.19 3.56 3.06
N VAL A 11 -9.44 2.95 1.91
CA VAL A 11 -9.46 1.49 1.73
C VAL A 11 -8.04 0.92 1.63
N ALA A 12 -7.12 1.58 0.91
CA ALA A 12 -5.68 1.28 0.95
C ALA A 12 -5.11 1.35 2.38
N PHE A 13 -5.60 2.31 3.17
CA PHE A 13 -5.21 2.57 4.56
C PHE A 13 -5.58 1.45 5.57
N MET A 14 -6.65 0.67 5.36
CA MET A 14 -7.03 -0.45 6.24
C MET A 14 -6.34 -1.78 5.92
N MET A 15 -5.76 -1.94 4.72
CA MET A 15 -5.10 -3.19 4.27
C MET A 15 -3.89 -3.60 5.14
N MET A 16 -3.22 -2.65 5.79
CA MET A 16 -1.98 -2.91 6.56
C MET A 16 -2.20 -3.00 8.08
N LEU A 17 -3.22 -2.34 8.64
CA LEU A 17 -3.49 -2.34 10.09
C LEU A 17 -4.09 -3.66 10.61
N SER A 18 -4.56 -4.57 9.74
CA SER A 18 -5.03 -5.90 10.15
C SER A 18 -3.91 -6.92 10.41
N LEU A 19 -2.63 -6.51 10.42
CA LEU A 19 -1.51 -7.34 10.88
C LEU A 19 -1.45 -7.36 12.42
N SER A 20 -2.40 -8.07 13.01
CA SER A 20 -2.32 -8.53 14.41
C SER A 20 -2.84 -9.95 14.48
N ILE A 21 -2.24 -10.85 13.71
CA ILE A 21 -2.47 -12.28 13.86
C ILE A 21 -1.22 -12.88 14.48
N SER A 22 -1.43 -13.42 15.68
CA SER A 22 -0.53 -14.32 16.41
C SER A 22 0.23 -15.23 15.44
N MET A 23 1.56 -15.26 15.62
CA MET A 23 2.48 -16.18 14.95
C MET A 23 2.10 -17.64 15.28
N GLY A 24 1.15 -18.19 14.54
CA GLY A 24 0.93 -19.63 14.44
C GLY A 24 1.90 -20.22 13.41
N GLU A 25 2.34 -21.46 13.65
CA GLU A 25 3.35 -22.15 12.85
C GLU A 25 3.10 -22.05 11.34
N VAL A 26 4.11 -21.50 10.65
CA VAL A 26 4.15 -21.30 9.20
C VAL A 26 4.29 -22.66 8.52
N ASN A 27 3.22 -23.15 7.89
CA ASN A 27 3.27 -24.36 7.06
C ASN A 27 4.13 -24.11 5.79
N PRO A 28 4.88 -25.11 5.31
CA PRO A 28 5.96 -24.90 4.34
C PRO A 28 5.42 -24.39 2.99
N LEU A 29 6.21 -23.48 2.40
CA LEU A 29 6.08 -22.85 1.09
C LEU A 29 5.66 -23.83 -0.03
N LEU A 30 5.09 -23.28 -1.11
CA LEU A 30 5.08 -23.87 -2.46
C LEU A 30 6.32 -24.75 -2.68
N LYS A 31 6.17 -25.97 -3.25
CA LYS A 31 7.34 -26.85 -3.42
C LYS A 31 8.43 -26.15 -4.23
N GLY A 32 9.63 -26.07 -3.65
CA GLY A 32 10.80 -25.47 -4.28
C GLY A 32 10.94 -23.97 -3.98
N GLN A 33 11.71 -23.28 -4.80
CA GLN A 33 11.90 -21.83 -4.74
C GLN A 33 11.40 -21.20 -6.05
N PRO A 34 11.02 -19.91 -6.04
CA PRO A 34 10.82 -19.17 -7.28
C PRO A 34 12.05 -19.26 -8.17
N SER A 35 11.87 -19.14 -9.48
CA SER A 35 13.00 -18.92 -10.37
C SER A 35 13.73 -17.62 -9.99
N GLY A 36 15.06 -17.55 -10.14
CA GLY A 36 15.85 -16.39 -9.68
C GLY A 36 15.45 -15.04 -10.30
N TRP A 37 14.78 -15.05 -11.45
CA TRP A 37 14.21 -13.83 -12.07
C TRP A 37 12.94 -13.33 -11.39
N ALA A 38 12.25 -14.16 -10.60
CA ALA A 38 11.00 -13.84 -9.90
C ALA A 38 11.18 -13.77 -8.37
N GLU A 39 12.27 -14.31 -7.85
CA GLU A 39 12.47 -14.53 -6.42
C GLU A 39 12.37 -13.24 -5.60
N ALA A 40 13.09 -12.19 -5.98
CA ALA A 40 13.08 -10.93 -5.24
C ALA A 40 11.66 -10.31 -5.17
N ASP A 41 10.97 -10.23 -6.31
CA ASP A 41 9.62 -9.67 -6.38
C ASP A 41 8.60 -10.54 -5.65
N ILE A 42 8.65 -11.87 -5.78
CA ILE A 42 7.73 -12.77 -5.08
C ILE A 42 7.98 -12.73 -3.57
N ASN A 43 9.23 -12.69 -3.13
CA ASN A 43 9.57 -12.58 -1.71
C ASN A 43 9.19 -11.23 -1.10
N SER A 44 9.07 -10.17 -1.91
CA SER A 44 8.61 -8.86 -1.43
C SER A 44 7.13 -8.81 -1.05
N LEU A 45 6.34 -9.81 -1.46
CA LEU A 45 4.92 -9.89 -1.12
C LEU A 45 4.71 -10.36 0.34
N ALA A 46 4.96 -9.52 1.35
CA ALA A 46 4.73 -9.90 2.76
C ALA A 46 3.26 -10.27 3.07
N ALA A 47 2.29 -9.67 2.37
CA ALA A 47 0.86 -10.00 2.45
C ALA A 47 0.49 -11.32 1.73
N TYR A 48 1.38 -11.86 0.88
CA TYR A 48 1.13 -13.09 0.11
C TYR A 48 1.16 -14.34 0.97
N ASP A 49 1.87 -14.34 2.10
CA ASP A 49 1.92 -15.48 3.01
C ASP A 49 0.53 -15.88 3.52
N GLN A 50 -0.36 -14.91 3.70
CA GLN A 50 -1.77 -15.11 4.08
C GLN A 50 -2.68 -15.50 2.91
N LEU A 51 -2.25 -15.24 1.67
CA LEU A 51 -2.99 -15.58 0.46
C LEU A 51 -2.75 -17.03 0.03
N ARG A 52 -1.79 -17.74 0.63
CA ARG A 52 -1.49 -19.13 0.28
C ARG A 52 -2.61 -20.07 0.71
N GLN A 53 -3.16 -20.82 -0.24
CA GLN A 53 -3.79 -22.10 0.04
C GLN A 53 -2.77 -23.21 -0.20
N GLU A 54 -2.91 -24.32 0.52
CA GLU A 54 -2.19 -25.60 0.29
C GLU A 54 -2.37 -26.15 -1.15
N ALA A 55 -3.22 -25.53 -1.96
CA ALA A 55 -3.62 -25.97 -3.29
C ALA A 55 -2.58 -25.73 -4.41
N PHE A 56 -1.63 -24.78 -4.25
CA PHE A 56 -0.65 -24.55 -5.31
C PHE A 56 0.47 -25.61 -5.27
N ASN A 57 0.77 -26.24 -6.41
CA ASN A 57 1.70 -27.37 -6.49
C ASN A 57 3.19 -26.96 -6.44
N SER A 58 3.62 -26.09 -7.35
CA SER A 58 4.96 -25.46 -7.37
C SER A 58 4.95 -24.13 -8.11
N TYR A 59 6.06 -23.39 -8.06
CA TYR A 59 6.23 -22.11 -8.74
C TYR A 59 6.19 -22.23 -10.28
N GLN A 60 6.82 -23.27 -10.84
CA GLN A 60 7.02 -23.41 -12.28
C GLN A 60 5.90 -24.19 -13.00
N THR A 61 4.95 -24.78 -12.27
CA THR A 61 3.81 -25.47 -12.90
C THR A 61 2.83 -24.48 -13.51
N GLU A 62 2.19 -24.88 -14.62
CA GLU A 62 1.08 -24.15 -15.21
C GLU A 62 -0.10 -24.09 -14.22
N ILE A 63 -0.67 -22.90 -14.07
CA ILE A 63 -1.74 -22.65 -13.09
C ILE A 63 -3.10 -23.06 -13.65
N THR A 64 -3.95 -23.62 -12.80
CA THR A 64 -5.35 -23.87 -13.17
C THR A 64 -6.17 -22.58 -13.12
N ARG A 65 -7.27 -22.55 -13.86
CA ARG A 65 -8.21 -21.42 -13.88
C ARG A 65 -8.86 -21.21 -12.51
N LEU A 66 -9.06 -22.28 -11.73
CA LEU A 66 -9.57 -22.19 -10.37
C LEU A 66 -8.58 -21.53 -9.42
N ASP A 67 -7.33 -21.95 -9.47
CA ASP A 67 -6.26 -21.40 -8.63
C ASP A 67 -6.01 -19.91 -8.96
N PHE A 68 -6.07 -19.56 -10.24
CA PHE A 68 -5.99 -18.17 -10.66
C PHE A 68 -7.17 -17.33 -10.18
N ILE A 69 -8.43 -17.80 -10.33
CA ILE A 69 -9.58 -16.97 -9.92
C ILE A 69 -9.58 -16.72 -8.41
N TYR A 70 -9.08 -17.67 -7.62
CA TYR A 70 -8.85 -17.47 -6.19
C TYR A 70 -7.94 -16.25 -5.95
N LEU A 71 -6.78 -16.19 -6.60
CA LEU A 71 -5.86 -15.04 -6.46
C LEU A 71 -6.49 -13.72 -6.92
N ALA A 72 -7.18 -13.72 -8.07
CA ALA A 72 -7.82 -12.51 -8.60
C ALA A 72 -8.95 -11.99 -7.71
N VAL A 73 -9.77 -12.88 -7.14
CA VAL A 73 -10.81 -12.52 -6.17
C VAL A 73 -10.19 -11.99 -4.89
N ARG A 74 -9.17 -12.67 -4.35
CA ARG A 74 -8.50 -12.21 -3.14
C ARG A 74 -7.80 -10.87 -3.34
N LEU A 75 -7.23 -10.62 -4.51
CA LEU A 75 -6.73 -9.29 -4.86
C LEU A 75 -7.86 -8.27 -4.79
N TYR A 76 -8.99 -8.51 -5.47
CA TYR A 76 -10.11 -7.58 -5.43
C TYR A 76 -10.60 -7.31 -4.00
N GLU A 77 -10.83 -8.36 -3.21
CA GLU A 77 -11.30 -8.26 -1.83
C GLU A 77 -10.32 -7.48 -0.96
N ASN A 78 -9.02 -7.73 -1.13
CA ASN A 78 -7.97 -6.98 -0.47
C ASN A 78 -8.01 -5.51 -0.90
N LEU A 79 -7.93 -5.22 -2.22
CA LEU A 79 -7.92 -3.88 -2.81
C LEU A 79 -9.16 -3.04 -2.47
N ASN A 80 -10.30 -3.68 -2.17
CA ASN A 80 -11.56 -3.01 -1.89
C ASN A 80 -12.00 -3.11 -0.42
N GLN A 81 -11.24 -3.80 0.43
CA GLN A 81 -11.58 -4.07 1.84
C GLN A 81 -13.01 -4.59 2.01
N THR A 82 -13.36 -5.58 1.20
CA THR A 82 -14.70 -6.17 1.19
C THR A 82 -14.59 -7.68 1.02
N ASP A 83 -15.54 -8.39 1.61
CA ASP A 83 -15.79 -9.79 1.25
C ASP A 83 -16.89 -9.83 0.18
N ILE A 84 -16.65 -10.54 -0.93
CA ILE A 84 -17.66 -10.72 -1.95
C ILE A 84 -18.64 -11.78 -1.47
N THR A 85 -19.92 -11.42 -1.33
CA THR A 85 -20.98 -12.43 -1.16
C THR A 85 -21.38 -12.97 -2.54
N PRO A 86 -21.28 -14.29 -2.81
CA PRO A 86 -21.72 -14.85 -4.08
C PRO A 86 -23.21 -14.62 -4.34
N ASP A 87 -23.56 -14.26 -5.58
CA ASP A 87 -24.94 -14.23 -6.04
C ASP A 87 -25.47 -15.67 -6.17
N THR A 88 -26.57 -15.97 -5.46
CA THR A 88 -27.19 -17.30 -5.44
C THR A 88 -27.84 -17.68 -6.78
N ALA A 89 -28.06 -16.73 -7.68
CA ALA A 89 -28.52 -16.98 -9.03
C ALA A 89 -27.41 -17.52 -9.96
N ILE A 90 -26.13 -17.35 -9.60
CA ILE A 90 -25.00 -17.82 -10.39
C ILE A 90 -24.63 -19.24 -9.96
N SER A 91 -24.49 -20.13 -10.95
CA SER A 91 -24.00 -21.49 -10.74
C SER A 91 -23.19 -21.98 -11.94
N PHE A 92 -22.27 -22.90 -11.69
CA PHE A 92 -21.52 -23.61 -12.72
C PHE A 92 -21.79 -25.11 -12.62
N SER A 93 -21.93 -25.79 -13.76
CA SER A 93 -22.24 -27.23 -13.81
C SER A 93 -21.08 -28.12 -13.37
N ASP A 94 -19.85 -27.59 -13.41
CA ASP A 94 -18.61 -28.34 -13.18
C ASP A 94 -17.87 -27.92 -11.90
N THR A 95 -18.37 -26.94 -11.15
CA THR A 95 -17.81 -26.55 -9.86
C THR A 95 -18.81 -25.77 -9.01
N ASN A 96 -18.76 -25.96 -7.70
CA ASN A 96 -19.44 -25.14 -6.69
C ASN A 96 -18.44 -24.31 -5.86
N ASN A 97 -17.19 -24.18 -6.31
CA ASN A 97 -16.16 -23.48 -5.55
C ASN A 97 -16.54 -22.01 -5.36
N ILE A 98 -16.49 -21.56 -4.12
CA ILE A 98 -16.93 -20.22 -3.72
C ILE A 98 -16.20 -19.11 -4.49
N TYR A 99 -14.90 -19.26 -4.80
CA TYR A 99 -14.14 -18.22 -5.49
C TYR A 99 -14.50 -18.11 -6.98
N ALA A 100 -14.86 -19.22 -7.63
CA ALA A 100 -15.41 -19.16 -8.98
C ALA A 100 -16.74 -18.37 -8.99
N LEU A 101 -17.60 -18.62 -8.00
CA LEU A 101 -18.88 -17.92 -7.85
C LEU A 101 -18.70 -16.43 -7.47
N LYS A 102 -17.80 -16.10 -6.55
CA LYS A 102 -17.43 -14.72 -6.21
C LYS A 102 -16.92 -13.96 -7.43
N GLY A 103 -15.96 -14.56 -8.15
CA GLY A 103 -15.40 -13.96 -9.36
C GLY A 103 -16.44 -13.74 -10.46
N ALA A 104 -17.42 -14.64 -10.58
CA ALA A 104 -18.53 -14.46 -11.50
C ALA A 104 -19.51 -13.38 -11.05
N THR A 105 -19.80 -13.29 -9.75
CA THR A 105 -20.69 -12.30 -9.13
C THR A 105 -20.28 -10.88 -9.44
N ILE A 106 -18.99 -10.58 -9.35
CA ILE A 106 -18.46 -9.24 -9.66
C ILE A 106 -17.99 -9.09 -11.12
N GLY A 107 -18.07 -10.15 -11.93
CA GLY A 107 -17.77 -10.10 -13.36
C GLY A 107 -16.29 -10.23 -13.75
N ILE A 108 -15.39 -10.67 -12.84
CA ILE A 108 -14.01 -11.04 -13.20
C ILE A 108 -14.02 -12.15 -14.27
N THR A 109 -14.91 -13.12 -14.11
CA THR A 109 -15.08 -14.27 -15.03
C THR A 109 -16.54 -14.45 -15.41
N SER A 110 -16.77 -15.11 -16.56
CA SER A 110 -18.10 -15.59 -16.97
C SER A 110 -18.09 -17.10 -17.22
N GLY A 111 -17.06 -17.80 -16.74
CA GLY A 111 -16.79 -19.20 -17.09
C GLY A 111 -16.20 -19.35 -18.49
N ILE A 112 -16.43 -20.50 -19.12
CA ILE A 112 -15.98 -20.84 -20.48
C ILE A 112 -17.15 -21.05 -21.46
N GLY A 113 -18.38 -20.71 -21.04
CA GLY A 113 -19.61 -20.93 -21.79
C GLY A 113 -20.37 -22.19 -21.37
N ASN A 114 -21.59 -22.36 -21.88
CA ASN A 114 -22.49 -23.50 -21.61
C ASN A 114 -22.72 -23.81 -20.12
N GLY A 115 -22.64 -22.80 -19.25
CA GLY A 115 -22.79 -22.98 -17.80
C GLY A 115 -21.59 -23.61 -17.09
N SER A 116 -20.43 -23.74 -17.75
CA SER A 116 -19.22 -24.34 -17.18
C SER A 116 -18.17 -23.28 -16.82
N PHE A 117 -17.43 -23.50 -15.73
CA PHE A 117 -16.31 -22.65 -15.31
C PHE A 117 -14.96 -23.11 -15.88
N GLY A 118 -14.75 -24.42 -15.97
CA GLY A 118 -13.50 -25.07 -16.35
C GLY A 118 -12.42 -25.02 -15.25
N PRO A 119 -12.66 -25.55 -14.03
CA PRO A 119 -11.77 -25.36 -12.89
C PRO A 119 -10.35 -25.88 -13.11
N ASN A 120 -10.21 -27.03 -13.79
CA ASN A 120 -8.92 -27.69 -14.04
C ASN A 120 -8.27 -27.25 -15.37
N GLN A 121 -8.89 -26.34 -16.12
CA GLN A 121 -8.29 -25.85 -17.37
C GLN A 121 -7.12 -24.94 -17.04
N LEU A 122 -6.05 -25.06 -17.82
CA LEU A 122 -4.91 -24.16 -17.72
C LEU A 122 -5.28 -22.78 -18.27
N LEU A 123 -4.66 -21.75 -17.70
CA LEU A 123 -4.95 -20.36 -18.05
C LEU A 123 -3.92 -19.81 -19.04
N THR A 124 -4.39 -19.33 -20.19
CA THR A 124 -3.53 -18.62 -21.15
C THR A 124 -3.16 -17.21 -20.66
N ARG A 125 -2.03 -16.68 -21.11
CA ARG A 125 -1.56 -15.32 -20.73
C ARG A 125 -2.55 -14.22 -21.10
N GLU A 126 -3.26 -14.34 -22.22
CA GLU A 126 -4.28 -13.35 -22.61
C GLU A 126 -5.53 -13.38 -21.70
N GLN A 127 -5.91 -14.57 -21.21
CA GLN A 127 -7.01 -14.72 -20.26
C GLN A 127 -6.61 -14.18 -18.89
N MET A 128 -5.39 -14.49 -18.43
CA MET A 128 -4.80 -13.92 -17.22
C MET A 128 -4.84 -12.39 -17.27
N ALA A 129 -4.31 -11.78 -18.33
CA ALA A 129 -4.32 -10.32 -18.51
C ALA A 129 -5.74 -9.75 -18.45
N THR A 130 -6.67 -10.35 -19.18
CA THR A 130 -8.06 -9.88 -19.24
C THR A 130 -8.74 -9.93 -17.87
N MET A 131 -8.54 -11.01 -17.12
CA MET A 131 -9.16 -11.17 -15.81
C MET A 131 -8.52 -10.26 -14.76
N MET A 132 -7.19 -10.06 -14.78
CA MET A 132 -6.53 -9.11 -13.87
C MET A 132 -6.92 -7.66 -14.18
N MET A 133 -6.97 -7.24 -15.44
CA MET A 133 -7.36 -5.85 -15.76
C MET A 133 -8.81 -5.53 -15.38
N LYS A 134 -9.69 -6.53 -15.36
CA LYS A 134 -11.04 -6.39 -14.80
C LYS A 134 -11.00 -6.07 -13.30
N VAL A 135 -10.08 -6.66 -12.53
CA VAL A 135 -9.93 -6.36 -11.09
C VAL A 135 -9.72 -4.87 -10.86
N LEU A 136 -8.76 -4.21 -11.53
CA LEU A 136 -8.55 -2.76 -11.38
C LEU A 136 -9.80 -1.95 -11.75
N THR A 137 -10.42 -2.30 -12.88
CA THR A 137 -11.61 -1.59 -13.36
C THR A 137 -12.77 -1.70 -12.37
N LEU A 138 -12.98 -2.90 -11.80
CA LEU A 138 -13.99 -3.16 -10.78
C LEU A 138 -13.67 -2.48 -9.45
N SER A 139 -12.38 -2.33 -9.11
CA SER A 139 -11.92 -1.51 -7.99
C SER A 139 -12.10 0.00 -8.21
N GLY A 140 -12.72 0.41 -9.31
CA GLY A 140 -13.06 1.81 -9.58
C GLY A 140 -11.94 2.63 -10.23
N ILE A 141 -10.88 1.97 -10.72
CA ILE A 141 -9.80 2.62 -11.47
C ILE A 141 -10.23 2.82 -12.93
N GLU A 142 -10.12 4.06 -13.41
CA GLU A 142 -10.34 4.38 -14.81
C GLU A 142 -9.05 4.19 -15.61
N LEU A 143 -8.98 3.08 -16.36
CA LEU A 143 -7.83 2.73 -17.18
C LEU A 143 -7.93 3.38 -18.56
N GLN A 144 -6.95 4.22 -18.88
CA GLN A 144 -6.87 4.87 -20.18
C GLN A 144 -6.58 3.86 -21.30
N LYS A 145 -7.14 4.11 -22.48
CA LYS A 145 -6.80 3.33 -23.69
C LYS A 145 -5.30 3.38 -23.98
N SER A 146 -4.82 2.30 -24.59
CA SER A 146 -3.44 2.10 -24.99
C SER A 146 -3.40 1.38 -26.36
N ALA A 147 -2.22 1.34 -26.98
CA ALA A 147 -1.98 0.68 -28.25
C ALA A 147 -1.02 -0.52 -28.08
N SER A 148 -0.81 -1.28 -29.16
CA SER A 148 0.09 -2.43 -29.13
C SER A 148 1.54 -2.04 -28.80
N LEU A 149 2.16 -2.88 -27.99
CA LEU A 149 3.56 -2.76 -27.55
C LEU A 149 4.36 -4.04 -27.83
N PHE A 150 3.74 -5.08 -28.39
CA PHE A 150 4.34 -6.41 -28.52
C PHE A 150 4.49 -6.85 -29.98
N SER A 151 5.57 -7.56 -30.26
CA SER A 151 5.91 -8.08 -31.59
C SER A 151 4.99 -9.21 -32.07
N ASP A 152 4.30 -9.89 -31.16
CA ASP A 152 3.34 -10.96 -31.42
C ASP A 152 1.88 -10.48 -31.35
N ASP A 153 1.63 -9.19 -31.56
CA ASP A 153 0.30 -8.56 -31.51
C ASP A 153 -0.77 -9.31 -32.32
N ALA A 154 -0.38 -9.78 -33.50
CA ALA A 154 -1.28 -10.51 -34.41
C ALA A 154 -1.81 -11.84 -33.80
N GLN A 155 -1.17 -12.37 -32.75
CA GLN A 155 -1.61 -13.58 -32.06
C GLN A 155 -2.58 -13.28 -30.90
N ILE A 156 -2.69 -12.01 -30.48
CA ILE A 156 -3.59 -11.60 -29.40
C ILE A 156 -5.02 -11.64 -29.91
N SER A 157 -5.89 -12.38 -29.21
CA SER A 157 -7.32 -12.38 -29.55
C SER A 157 -7.94 -11.00 -29.35
N ASP A 158 -8.90 -10.65 -30.22
CA ASP A 158 -9.51 -9.31 -30.21
C ASP A 158 -10.14 -8.94 -28.87
N TYR A 159 -10.70 -9.90 -28.13
CA TYR A 159 -11.26 -9.66 -26.79
C TYR A 159 -10.22 -9.29 -25.73
N ALA A 160 -8.95 -9.65 -25.95
CA ALA A 160 -7.86 -9.46 -24.99
C ALA A 160 -6.95 -8.27 -25.32
N LYS A 161 -7.00 -7.72 -26.54
CA LYS A 161 -6.11 -6.64 -26.99
C LYS A 161 -6.09 -5.44 -26.06
N ASP A 162 -7.26 -4.87 -25.77
CA ASP A 162 -7.37 -3.69 -24.88
C ASP A 162 -6.80 -3.99 -23.48
N SER A 163 -7.10 -5.16 -22.93
CA SER A 163 -6.58 -5.60 -21.62
C SER A 163 -5.06 -5.75 -21.64
N ILE A 164 -4.48 -6.38 -22.66
CA ILE A 164 -3.02 -6.55 -22.76
C ILE A 164 -2.33 -5.20 -22.93
N TYR A 165 -2.86 -4.30 -23.76
CA TYR A 165 -2.26 -2.98 -23.98
C TYR A 165 -2.29 -2.12 -22.71
N LYS A 166 -3.39 -2.18 -21.95
CA LYS A 166 -3.50 -1.52 -20.65
C LYS A 166 -2.56 -2.16 -19.63
N ALA A 167 -2.53 -3.50 -19.54
CA ALA A 167 -1.64 -4.21 -18.64
C ALA A 167 -0.18 -3.81 -18.87
N ALA A 168 0.25 -3.69 -20.13
CA ALA A 168 1.58 -3.23 -20.48
C ALA A 168 1.82 -1.75 -20.13
N LYS A 169 0.85 -0.86 -20.44
CA LYS A 169 0.95 0.57 -20.11
C LYS A 169 1.12 0.83 -18.61
N TYR A 170 0.46 0.05 -17.77
CA TYR A 170 0.48 0.20 -16.31
C TYR A 170 1.50 -0.72 -15.61
N GLY A 171 2.41 -1.35 -16.35
CA GLY A 171 3.48 -2.18 -15.77
C GLY A 171 3.03 -3.53 -15.19
N VAL A 172 1.78 -3.92 -15.42
CA VAL A 172 1.21 -5.19 -14.95
C VAL A 172 1.80 -6.38 -15.71
N ILE A 173 1.99 -6.24 -17.03
CA ILE A 173 2.62 -7.24 -17.90
C ILE A 173 3.73 -6.60 -18.72
N ASN A 174 4.96 -7.08 -18.56
CA ASN A 174 6.13 -6.56 -19.27
C ASN A 174 6.48 -7.33 -20.55
N GLY A 175 5.99 -8.57 -20.68
CA GLY A 175 6.40 -9.49 -21.74
C GLY A 175 7.85 -9.96 -21.61
N TYR A 176 8.30 -10.76 -22.57
CA TYR A 176 9.67 -11.27 -22.64
C TYR A 176 10.18 -11.16 -24.08
N ASN A 177 11.36 -10.56 -24.28
CA ASN A 177 11.92 -10.28 -25.61
C ASN A 177 10.93 -9.56 -26.56
N GLY A 178 10.13 -8.64 -26.01
CA GLY A 178 9.15 -7.87 -26.79
C GLY A 178 7.92 -8.69 -27.24
N ALA A 179 7.64 -9.84 -26.64
CA ALA A 179 6.46 -10.66 -26.92
C ALA A 179 5.71 -11.01 -25.63
N VAL A 180 4.40 -11.25 -25.73
CA VAL A 180 3.56 -11.65 -24.58
C VAL A 180 3.20 -13.13 -24.59
N ASN A 181 3.38 -13.82 -25.71
CA ASN A 181 2.97 -15.20 -25.95
C ASN A 181 1.52 -15.46 -25.49
N PRO A 182 0.53 -14.80 -26.11
CA PRO A 182 -0.82 -14.69 -25.57
C PRO A 182 -1.53 -16.04 -25.41
N LYS A 183 -1.19 -17.02 -26.25
CA LYS A 183 -1.80 -18.36 -26.25
C LYS A 183 -1.08 -19.37 -25.35
N GLY A 184 0.13 -19.08 -24.90
CA GLY A 184 0.82 -19.95 -23.96
C GLY A 184 0.21 -19.87 -22.57
N ASN A 185 0.27 -20.98 -21.82
CA ASN A 185 -0.20 -21.01 -20.43
C ASN A 185 0.74 -20.25 -19.51
N ALA A 186 0.18 -19.67 -18.44
CA ALA A 186 0.92 -19.01 -17.39
C ALA A 186 1.34 -20.01 -16.29
N THR A 187 2.55 -19.87 -15.78
CA THR A 187 2.99 -20.59 -14.57
C THR A 187 2.54 -19.88 -13.31
N THR A 188 2.54 -20.57 -12.16
CA THR A 188 2.24 -19.97 -10.86
C THR A 188 3.08 -18.72 -10.61
N GLU A 189 4.41 -18.79 -10.75
CA GLU A 189 5.32 -17.66 -10.53
C GLU A 189 5.04 -16.45 -11.45
N GLN A 190 4.61 -16.70 -12.69
CA GLN A 190 4.21 -15.62 -13.60
C GLN A 190 2.93 -14.92 -13.12
N VAL A 191 1.95 -15.68 -12.64
CA VAL A 191 0.73 -15.11 -12.05
C VAL A 191 1.04 -14.31 -10.79
N LEU A 192 1.96 -14.79 -9.96
CA LEU A 192 2.36 -14.09 -8.73
C LEU A 192 3.05 -12.76 -9.02
N LEU A 193 3.92 -12.71 -10.03
CA LEU A 193 4.46 -11.43 -10.47
C LEU A 193 3.37 -10.49 -10.97
N VAL A 194 2.41 -10.98 -11.75
CA VAL A 194 1.30 -10.15 -12.22
C VAL A 194 0.45 -9.66 -11.05
N TYR A 195 0.23 -10.49 -10.02
CA TYR A 195 -0.43 -10.08 -8.78
C TYR A 195 0.33 -8.93 -8.09
N LYS A 196 1.65 -9.07 -7.93
CA LYS A 196 2.52 -8.04 -7.35
C LYS A 196 2.46 -6.75 -8.14
N ASN A 197 2.67 -6.83 -9.45
CA ASN A 197 2.65 -5.66 -10.33
C ASN A 197 1.28 -4.98 -10.34
N MET A 198 0.21 -5.73 -10.15
CA MET A 198 -1.15 -5.19 -10.01
C MET A 198 -1.32 -4.42 -8.71
N TYR A 199 -0.76 -4.91 -7.61
CA TYR A 199 -0.73 -4.18 -6.34
C TYR A 199 0.05 -2.87 -6.50
N ASP A 200 1.25 -2.93 -7.08
CA ASP A 200 2.08 -1.74 -7.34
C ASP A 200 1.37 -0.75 -8.27
N ALA A 201 0.74 -1.23 -9.34
CA ALA A 201 0.00 -0.39 -10.27
C ALA A 201 -1.23 0.24 -9.59
N PHE A 202 -1.98 -0.52 -8.79
CA PHE A 202 -3.09 0.02 -8.02
C PHE A 202 -2.62 1.09 -7.04
N SER A 203 -1.57 0.79 -6.25
CA SER A 203 -0.90 1.72 -5.36
C SER A 203 -0.54 3.02 -6.08
N ALA A 204 0.19 2.94 -7.21
CA ALA A 204 0.57 4.12 -8.00
C ALA A 204 -0.62 4.90 -8.60
N LEU A 205 -1.77 4.24 -8.84
CA LEU A 205 -2.97 4.85 -9.41
C LEU A 205 -3.90 5.44 -8.35
N VAL A 206 -3.87 4.90 -7.13
CA VAL A 206 -4.68 5.34 -5.99
C VAL A 206 -3.95 6.40 -5.18
N HIS A 207 -2.62 6.31 -5.06
CA HIS A 207 -1.82 7.35 -4.45
C HIS A 207 -2.00 8.64 -5.24
N GLN A 208 -2.47 9.67 -4.53
CA GLN A 208 -2.72 10.98 -5.08
C GLN A 208 -1.39 11.54 -5.55
N LYS A 209 -1.30 11.93 -6.83
CA LYS A 209 -0.18 12.76 -7.27
C LYS A 209 -0.34 14.13 -6.65
N PHE A 210 0.43 14.39 -5.61
CA PHE A 210 0.62 15.72 -5.04
C PHE A 210 1.64 16.47 -5.87
N ASN A 211 1.28 17.65 -6.37
CA ASN A 211 2.16 18.45 -7.22
C ASN A 211 3.05 19.41 -6.40
N SER A 212 2.81 19.51 -5.09
CA SER A 212 3.59 20.32 -4.16
C SER A 212 3.48 19.81 -2.73
N THR A 213 4.41 20.23 -1.87
CA THR A 213 4.35 19.98 -0.42
C THR A 213 3.15 20.66 0.24
N ASP A 214 2.63 21.75 -0.34
CA ASP A 214 1.46 22.45 0.19
C ASP A 214 0.19 21.60 0.04
N GLU A 215 0.00 20.96 -1.12
CA GLU A 215 -1.10 20.01 -1.32
C GLU A 215 -1.00 18.80 -0.35
N MET A 216 0.23 18.36 -0.02
CA MET A 216 0.45 17.30 0.97
C MET A 216 0.09 17.77 2.38
N ASN A 217 0.51 18.99 2.76
CA ASN A 217 0.17 19.59 4.06
C ASN A 217 -1.35 19.69 4.24
N ASP A 218 -2.05 20.21 3.24
CA ASP A 218 -3.51 20.33 3.26
C ASP A 218 -4.19 18.97 3.42
N TYR A 219 -3.70 17.95 2.71
CA TYR A 219 -4.21 16.58 2.86
C TYR A 219 -3.99 16.03 4.27
N LEU A 220 -2.81 16.23 4.87
CA LEU A 220 -2.53 15.78 6.23
C LEU A 220 -3.39 16.50 7.26
N ILE A 221 -3.58 17.82 7.11
CA ILE A 221 -4.46 18.61 7.98
C ILE A 221 -5.93 18.19 7.81
N GLU A 222 -6.38 17.79 6.63
CA GLU A 222 -7.76 17.32 6.43
C GLU A 222 -8.01 15.93 7.05
N ASN A 223 -7.01 15.04 7.04
CA ASN A 223 -7.22 13.61 7.29
C ASN A 223 -6.53 13.09 8.56
N TYR A 224 -5.52 13.79 9.08
CA TYR A 224 -4.66 13.34 10.18
C TYR A 224 -4.47 14.42 11.25
N GLN A 225 -5.52 15.19 11.58
CA GLN A 225 -5.45 16.21 12.65
C GLN A 225 -5.05 15.63 14.01
N THR A 226 -5.25 14.33 14.20
CA THR A 226 -4.85 13.62 15.40
C THR A 226 -4.36 12.23 15.06
N ILE A 227 -3.40 11.73 15.83
CA ILE A 227 -2.98 10.33 15.78
C ILE A 227 -3.08 9.72 17.19
N VAL A 228 -3.05 8.40 17.28
CA VAL A 228 -3.07 7.69 18.57
C VAL A 228 -1.67 7.16 18.85
N LEU A 229 -1.10 7.53 20.00
CA LEU A 229 0.19 7.07 20.49
C LEU A 229 0.01 6.57 21.91
N ASN A 230 0.37 5.31 22.19
CA ASN A 230 0.15 4.66 23.49
C ASN A 230 -1.29 4.84 24.00
N ASP A 231 -2.29 4.62 23.14
CA ASP A 231 -3.72 4.84 23.40
C ASP A 231 -4.12 6.30 23.73
N VAL A 232 -3.19 7.25 23.64
CA VAL A 232 -3.45 8.68 23.82
C VAL A 232 -3.63 9.34 22.45
N LYS A 233 -4.74 10.05 22.29
CA LYS A 233 -5.01 10.84 21.08
C LYS A 233 -4.22 12.14 21.14
N VAL A 234 -3.18 12.25 20.32
CA VAL A 234 -2.35 13.46 20.20
C VAL A 234 -2.83 14.27 19.00
N GLY A 235 -3.18 15.54 19.24
CA GLY A 235 -3.62 16.47 18.20
C GLY A 235 -2.47 17.31 17.66
N PHE A 236 -2.56 17.62 16.37
CA PHE A 236 -1.59 18.43 15.64
C PHE A 236 -2.21 19.71 15.11
N ASP A 237 -1.46 20.80 15.23
CA ASP A 237 -1.88 22.13 14.82
C ASP A 237 -1.51 22.41 13.36
N SER A 238 -0.41 21.82 12.88
CA SER A 238 0.01 21.95 11.49
C SER A 238 0.92 20.81 11.04
N TYR A 239 1.03 20.67 9.73
CA TYR A 239 2.01 19.81 9.07
C TYR A 239 2.95 20.63 8.20
N LYS A 240 4.22 20.23 8.16
CA LYS A 240 5.19 20.73 7.20
C LYS A 240 5.91 19.59 6.51
N CYS A 241 5.57 19.37 5.26
CA CYS A 241 6.24 18.49 4.33
C CYS A 241 7.43 19.19 3.68
N ILE A 242 8.56 18.51 3.61
CA ILE A 242 9.82 19.00 3.01
C ILE A 242 10.38 17.87 2.14
N GLU A 243 10.61 18.17 0.86
CA GLU A 243 11.28 17.21 -0.03
C GLU A 243 12.76 17.11 0.31
N LEU A 244 13.24 15.87 0.40
CA LEU A 244 14.65 15.57 0.64
C LEU A 244 15.37 15.35 -0.69
N SER A 245 16.69 15.58 -0.69
CA SER A 245 17.53 15.49 -1.90
C SER A 245 17.61 14.08 -2.51
N ASP A 246 17.33 13.06 -1.72
CA ASP A 246 17.29 11.65 -2.11
C ASP A 246 15.92 11.23 -2.68
N GLY A 247 14.94 12.15 -2.74
CA GLY A 247 13.58 11.85 -3.15
C GLY A 247 12.67 11.39 -2.01
N GLY A 248 13.15 11.31 -0.77
CA GLY A 248 12.33 11.10 0.43
C GLY A 248 11.53 12.34 0.82
N LEU A 249 10.72 12.22 1.87
CA LEU A 249 9.88 13.29 2.41
C LEU A 249 10.07 13.39 3.93
N ALA A 250 10.44 14.57 4.43
CA ALA A 250 10.36 14.87 5.85
C ALA A 250 8.98 15.48 6.16
N ILE A 251 8.27 14.89 7.12
CA ILE A 251 6.95 15.33 7.58
C ILE A 251 7.07 15.73 9.04
N ASN A 252 6.92 17.03 9.32
CA ASN A 252 6.91 17.56 10.68
C ASN A 252 5.47 17.86 11.11
N ALA A 253 4.94 17.07 12.04
CA ALA A 253 3.67 17.35 12.71
C ALA A 253 3.91 18.21 13.93
N THR A 254 3.31 19.40 13.95
CA THR A 254 3.50 20.36 15.03
C THR A 254 2.46 20.16 16.11
N VAL A 255 2.93 20.04 17.35
CA VAL A 255 2.10 20.17 18.55
C VAL A 255 2.37 21.52 19.21
N GLU A 256 1.31 22.22 19.60
CA GLU A 256 1.39 23.34 20.54
C GLU A 256 1.12 22.84 21.98
N LYS A 257 0.76 23.75 22.90
CA LYS A 257 0.64 23.46 24.34
C LYS A 257 -0.25 22.25 24.67
N TYR A 258 -1.45 22.17 24.11
CA TYR A 258 -2.38 21.08 24.41
C TYR A 258 -1.92 19.75 23.80
N GLY A 259 -1.44 19.78 22.54
CA GLY A 259 -0.86 18.60 21.89
C GLY A 259 0.38 18.10 22.63
N LEU A 260 1.20 19.01 23.19
CA LEU A 260 2.36 18.66 24.01
C LEU A 260 1.94 17.97 25.32
N GLU A 261 0.89 18.45 26.00
CA GLU A 261 0.38 17.80 27.21
C GLU A 261 -0.08 16.36 26.93
N ASP A 262 -0.76 16.12 25.81
CA ASP A 262 -1.18 14.78 25.41
C ASP A 262 -0.01 13.90 24.96
N TYR A 263 0.93 14.47 24.20
CA TYR A 263 2.18 13.78 23.86
C TYR A 263 2.95 13.35 25.11
N SER A 264 3.12 14.23 26.11
CA SER A 264 3.85 13.92 27.35
C SER A 264 3.15 12.80 28.16
N LYS A 265 1.82 12.72 28.12
CA LYS A 265 1.09 11.57 28.70
C LYS A 265 1.44 10.28 27.97
N ALA A 266 1.45 10.31 26.63
CA ALA A 266 1.81 9.16 25.80
C ALA A 266 3.26 8.72 26.08
N GLU A 267 4.21 9.65 26.08
CA GLU A 267 5.63 9.40 26.33
C GLU A 267 5.86 8.76 27.71
N GLY A 268 5.13 9.23 28.73
CA GLY A 268 5.21 8.73 30.10
C GLY A 268 4.76 7.27 30.28
N ILE A 269 4.06 6.68 29.30
CA ILE A 269 3.65 5.26 29.32
C ILE A 269 4.82 4.38 28.86
N SER A 270 5.30 4.60 27.64
CA SER A 270 6.36 3.80 27.04
C SER A 270 6.96 4.51 25.82
N THR A 271 8.22 4.95 25.92
CA THR A 271 8.92 5.61 24.80
C THR A 271 9.12 4.70 23.60
N ILE A 272 9.36 3.40 23.83
CA ILE A 272 9.53 2.42 22.75
C ILE A 272 8.23 2.19 22.00
N GLN A 273 7.10 2.04 22.71
CA GLN A 273 5.80 1.85 22.07
C GLN A 273 5.33 3.13 21.37
N LEU A 274 5.62 4.30 21.94
CA LEU A 274 5.41 5.60 21.30
C LEU A 274 6.14 5.66 19.94
N ALA A 275 7.39 5.20 19.89
CA ALA A 275 8.16 5.15 18.66
C ALA A 275 7.60 4.14 17.66
N VAL A 276 7.14 2.97 18.12
CA VAL A 276 6.47 1.98 17.27
C VAL A 276 5.21 2.56 16.64
N ASP A 277 4.36 3.23 17.42
CA ASP A 277 3.13 3.86 16.93
C ASP A 277 3.43 5.01 15.96
N ALA A 278 4.44 5.84 16.26
CA ALA A 278 4.89 6.89 15.36
C ALA A 278 5.46 6.32 14.05
N LYS A 279 6.21 5.20 14.09
CA LYS A 279 6.73 4.53 12.91
C LYS A 279 5.60 3.95 12.05
N ALA A 280 4.61 3.30 12.66
CA ALA A 280 3.43 2.84 11.95
C ALA A 280 2.70 3.99 11.24
N GLN A 281 2.65 5.17 11.87
CA GLN A 281 2.10 6.37 11.25
C GLN A 281 2.98 6.92 10.11
N ALA A 282 4.30 6.82 10.21
CA ALA A 282 5.24 7.19 9.14
C ALA A 282 5.09 6.26 7.92
N ASP A 283 4.93 4.96 8.15
CA ASP A 283 4.71 3.97 7.08
C ASP A 283 3.41 4.27 6.32
N ILE A 284 2.34 4.63 7.04
CA ILE A 284 1.10 5.13 6.43
C ILE A 284 1.37 6.32 5.49
N PHE A 285 2.15 7.31 5.95
CA PHE A 285 2.45 8.48 5.12
C PHE A 285 3.31 8.12 3.91
N LYS A 286 4.30 7.24 4.09
CA LYS A 286 5.12 6.72 3.00
C LYS A 286 4.28 6.09 1.90
N GLU A 287 3.29 5.30 2.28
CA GLU A 287 2.34 4.73 1.32
C GLU A 287 1.56 5.85 0.63
N VAL A 288 0.85 6.71 1.38
CA VAL A 288 0.04 7.82 0.83
C VAL A 288 0.81 8.65 -0.21
N PHE A 289 2.07 8.97 0.06
CA PHE A 289 2.90 9.81 -0.80
C PHE A 289 3.80 9.04 -1.78
N GLY A 290 3.89 7.71 -1.66
CA GLY A 290 4.75 6.85 -2.47
C GLY A 290 6.25 7.16 -2.35
N ARG A 291 6.71 7.63 -1.18
CA ARG A 291 8.08 8.10 -0.93
C ARG A 291 8.51 7.68 0.48
N GLU A 292 9.78 7.38 0.70
CA GLU A 292 10.29 7.17 2.06
C GLU A 292 10.00 8.40 2.94
N VAL A 293 9.62 8.16 4.20
CA VAL A 293 9.19 9.22 5.11
C VAL A 293 10.09 9.27 6.35
N THR A 294 10.60 10.46 6.62
CA THR A 294 11.07 10.85 7.95
C THR A 294 9.94 11.57 8.65
N PHE A 295 9.35 10.97 9.67
CA PHE A 295 8.24 11.57 10.42
C PHE A 295 8.74 12.10 11.75
N SER A 296 8.47 13.38 12.03
CA SER A 296 8.80 14.01 13.31
C SER A 296 7.57 14.63 13.95
N ILE A 297 7.43 14.44 15.25
CA ILE A 297 6.53 15.25 16.07
C ILE A 297 7.37 16.35 16.71
N VAL A 298 6.95 17.59 16.50
CA VAL A 298 7.72 18.77 16.87
C VAL A 298 6.87 19.67 17.76
N TYR A 299 7.42 20.07 18.90
CA TYR A 299 6.85 21.17 19.66
C TYR A 299 7.27 22.50 19.04
N SER A 300 6.30 23.33 18.66
CA SER A 300 6.59 24.70 18.23
C SER A 300 5.66 25.70 18.88
N TYR A 301 6.23 26.80 19.38
CA TYR A 301 5.46 27.82 20.07
C TYR A 301 6.17 29.18 20.02
N TYR A 302 5.40 30.27 19.92
CA TYR A 302 5.92 31.64 19.99
C TYR A 302 5.51 32.33 21.27
N GLN A 303 6.47 32.99 21.92
CA GLN A 303 6.22 33.77 23.15
C GLN A 303 7.01 35.07 23.21
N SER A 304 6.48 36.05 23.92
CA SER A 304 7.09 37.39 24.03
C SER A 304 8.31 37.43 24.94
N ALA A 305 8.39 36.54 25.94
CA ALA A 305 9.51 36.45 26.88
C ALA A 305 10.47 35.33 26.47
N TYR A 306 11.74 35.45 26.83
CA TYR A 306 12.72 34.37 26.62
C TYR A 306 12.29 33.12 27.41
N PRO A 307 12.23 31.92 26.79
CA PRO A 307 11.75 30.69 27.42
C PRO A 307 12.83 30.05 28.29
N ALA A 308 13.24 30.71 29.39
CA ALA A 308 14.28 30.22 30.28
C ALA A 308 14.00 28.80 30.79
N ASP A 309 12.77 28.54 31.26
CA ASP A 309 12.36 27.22 31.75
C ASP A 309 12.49 26.12 30.68
N PHE A 310 12.33 26.45 29.40
CA PHE A 310 12.50 25.48 28.32
C PHE A 310 13.99 25.16 28.13
N VAL A 311 14.84 26.18 28.06
CA VAL A 311 16.29 26.04 27.86
C VAL A 311 16.94 25.30 29.01
N ASP A 312 16.51 25.56 30.25
CA ASP A 312 17.07 24.91 31.43
C ASP A 312 16.75 23.40 31.49
N ASN A 313 15.69 22.96 30.80
CA ASN A 313 15.25 21.57 30.77
C ASN A 313 15.60 20.83 29.45
N TYR A 314 15.98 21.55 28.39
CA TYR A 314 16.20 21.01 27.04
C TYR A 314 17.46 21.61 26.37
N ILE A 315 18.35 20.74 25.88
CA ILE A 315 19.80 21.03 25.73
C ILE A 315 20.21 21.61 24.35
N TYR A 316 19.32 21.72 23.37
CA TYR A 316 19.72 22.16 22.02
C TYR A 316 19.58 23.67 21.84
N ASP A 317 20.71 24.39 21.88
CA ASP A 317 20.81 25.85 21.70
C ASP A 317 20.09 26.39 20.45
N GLU A 318 19.97 25.57 19.39
CA GLU A 318 19.31 25.94 18.13
C GLU A 318 17.77 25.85 18.20
N SER A 319 17.21 25.27 19.27
CA SER A 319 15.77 25.05 19.42
C SER A 319 15.01 26.29 19.89
N VAL A 320 15.73 27.33 20.32
CA VAL A 320 15.17 28.61 20.75
C VAL A 320 15.87 29.73 20.01
N TYR A 321 15.11 30.54 19.28
CA TYR A 321 15.65 31.68 18.56
C TYR A 321 14.69 32.86 18.59
N TYR A 322 15.22 34.07 18.41
CA TYR A 322 14.39 35.27 18.33
C TYR A 322 14.01 35.53 16.87
N ASP A 323 12.74 35.36 16.54
CA ASP A 323 12.20 35.71 15.24
C ASP A 323 11.98 37.23 15.17
N ARG A 324 12.81 37.90 14.37
CA ARG A 324 12.75 39.36 14.19
C ARG A 324 11.53 39.84 13.42
N ASN A 325 10.91 38.99 12.61
CA ASN A 325 9.70 39.36 11.85
C ASN A 325 8.47 39.31 12.75
N MET A 326 8.41 38.33 13.65
CA MET A 326 7.31 38.18 14.61
C MET A 326 7.54 38.93 15.94
N GLU A 327 8.74 39.47 16.15
CA GLU A 327 9.20 40.13 17.38
C GLU A 327 9.01 39.25 18.63
N LYS A 328 9.18 37.93 18.48
CA LYS A 328 8.94 36.92 19.52
C LYS A 328 10.06 35.90 19.57
N TRP A 329 10.21 35.25 20.73
CA TRP A 329 11.00 34.04 20.86
C TRP A 329 10.20 32.86 20.31
N ALA A 330 10.80 32.15 19.36
CA ALA A 330 10.29 30.93 18.79
C ALA A 330 10.97 29.73 19.46
N ILE A 331 10.17 28.74 19.81
CA ILE A 331 10.61 27.41 20.22
C ILE A 331 10.31 26.48 19.05
N TYR A 332 11.28 25.67 18.66
CA TYR A 332 11.12 24.60 17.69
C TYR A 332 11.94 23.41 18.16
N PHE A 333 11.28 22.35 18.57
CA PHE A 333 11.93 21.26 19.29
C PHE A 333 11.39 19.88 18.88
N PRO A 334 12.21 19.01 18.28
CA PRO A 334 11.78 17.67 17.90
C PRO A 334 11.59 16.81 19.14
N LEU A 335 10.40 16.27 19.33
CA LEU A 335 10.07 15.40 20.47
C LEU A 335 10.42 13.95 20.16
N ILE A 336 10.05 13.49 18.97
CA ILE A 336 10.40 12.18 18.41
C ILE A 336 10.56 12.28 16.89
N CYS A 337 11.48 11.51 16.35
CA CYS A 337 11.70 11.34 14.92
C CYS A 337 11.89 9.85 14.61
N VAL A 338 11.20 9.37 13.57
CA VAL A 338 11.26 8.01 13.06
C VAL A 338 11.46 8.04 11.54
N ILE A 339 12.11 7.02 11.00
CA ILE A 339 12.36 6.88 9.55
C ILE A 339 11.84 5.51 9.13
N THR A 340 11.14 5.45 7.99
CA THR A 340 10.43 4.24 7.54
C THR A 340 11.34 3.06 7.26
N ASP A 341 12.53 3.27 6.70
CA ASP A 341 13.49 2.23 6.34
C ASP A 341 14.55 1.92 7.41
N GLU A 342 14.54 2.64 8.54
CA GLU A 342 15.59 2.51 9.55
C GLU A 342 15.13 1.81 10.84
N PRO A 343 16.04 1.07 11.51
CA PRO A 343 15.76 0.35 12.74
C PRO A 343 16.02 1.20 13.99
N TYR A 344 16.10 2.53 13.84
CA TYR A 344 16.32 3.46 14.93
C TYR A 344 15.25 4.55 14.97
N TYR A 345 15.07 5.12 16.17
CA TYR A 345 14.31 6.34 16.38
C TYR A 345 15.16 7.32 17.20
N PHE A 346 14.82 8.60 17.07
CA PHE A 346 15.46 9.67 17.82
C PHE A 346 14.44 10.30 18.73
N THR A 347 14.82 10.53 19.97
CA THR A 347 14.11 11.45 20.85
C THR A 347 14.98 12.66 21.07
N TYR A 348 14.42 13.67 21.74
CA TYR A 348 15.20 14.80 22.18
C TYR A 348 16.38 14.47 23.13
N ARG A 349 16.46 13.24 23.66
CA ARG A 349 17.54 12.81 24.56
C ARG A 349 18.69 12.13 23.84
N SER A 350 18.39 11.22 22.90
CA SER A 350 19.38 10.37 22.21
C SER A 350 18.75 9.64 21.02
N SER A 351 19.59 8.95 20.25
CA SER A 351 19.19 7.88 19.34
C SER A 351 19.00 6.55 20.08
N TYR A 352 18.03 5.74 19.66
CA TYR A 352 17.72 4.43 20.22
C TYR A 352 17.38 3.43 19.12
N TYR A 353 17.57 2.14 19.40
CA TYR A 353 17.12 1.03 18.54
C TYR A 353 15.72 0.59 18.99
N TYR A 354 14.88 0.12 18.06
CA TYR A 354 13.53 -0.38 18.37
C TYR A 354 13.52 -1.65 19.22
#